data_AF-A0A5Q4DH79-F1
#
_entry.id   AF-A0A5Q4DH79-F1
#
_cell.length_a   1.000
_cell.length_b   1.000
_cell.length_c   1.000
_cell.angle_alpha   90.00
_cell.angle_beta   90.00
_cell.angle_gamma   90.00
#
_symmetry.space_group_name_H-M   'P 1'
#
loop_
_entity.id
_entity.type
_entity.pdbx_description
1 polymer ?
#
loop_
_entity_poly.entity_id
_entity_poly.type
_entity_poly.pdbx_seq_one_letter_code
_entity_poly.pdbx_strand_id
1 'polypeptide(L)'
;PKNYRSLTESVPMVPGQFRDVTFTLQPTDQVIPAGKRIGFMIFSSDREYTLWPQPGTELTVELGGTSLTLPVVGGAEALRAATGG
;
A
#
# COMPACT_ATOMS: atom_id res chain seq x y z
N PRO A 1 -10.12 6.39 -4.50
CA PRO A 1 -11.23 5.77 -3.73
C PRO A 1 -12.20 6.85 -3.19
N LYS A 2 -13.46 6.50 -2.91
CA LYS A 2 -14.48 7.47 -2.46
C LYS A 2 -14.24 7.99 -1.04
N ASN A 3 -13.58 7.20 -0.20
CA ASN A 3 -13.31 7.44 1.22
C ASN A 3 -11.89 7.97 1.49
N TYR A 4 -11.20 8.53 0.48
CA TYR A 4 -9.80 8.96 0.62
C TYR A 4 -9.57 10.08 1.66
N ARG A 5 -10.63 10.80 2.08
CA ARG A 5 -10.57 11.87 3.09
C ARG A 5 -11.18 11.50 4.44
N SER A 6 -12.07 10.52 4.49
CA SER A 6 -12.87 10.19 5.67
C SER A 6 -13.32 8.74 5.61
N LEU A 7 -13.38 8.10 6.78
CA LEU A 7 -13.93 6.75 6.93
C LEU A 7 -15.46 6.72 6.84
N THR A 8 -16.13 7.83 7.14
CA THR A 8 -17.60 7.90 7.24
C THR A 8 -18.26 8.72 6.14
N GLU A 9 -17.50 9.50 5.38
CA GLU A 9 -18.02 10.35 4.32
C GLU A 9 -17.43 9.96 2.95
N SER A 10 -18.28 10.00 1.92
CA SER A 10 -17.90 9.59 0.57
C SER A 10 -17.91 10.79 -0.39
N VAL A 11 -16.88 10.87 -1.24
CA VAL A 11 -16.78 11.85 -2.33
C VAL A 11 -16.94 11.13 -3.67
N PRO A 12 -17.71 11.67 -4.65
CA PRO A 12 -17.81 11.09 -5.99
C PRO A 12 -16.44 10.84 -6.64
N MET A 13 -16.35 9.80 -7.46
CA MET A 13 -15.16 9.48 -8.25
C MET A 13 -15.20 10.24 -9.58
N VAL A 14 -14.05 10.75 -10.02
CA VAL A 14 -13.88 11.40 -11.33
C VAL A 14 -12.80 10.62 -12.08
N PRO A 15 -13.09 9.99 -13.23
CA PRO A 15 -12.09 9.29 -14.03
C PRO A 15 -10.90 10.19 -14.39
N GLY A 16 -9.68 9.65 -14.34
CA GLY A 16 -8.44 10.38 -14.63
C GLY A 16 -7.96 11.33 -13.53
N GLN A 17 -8.73 11.54 -12.47
CA GLN A 17 -8.31 12.36 -11.34
C GLN A 17 -7.46 11.54 -10.35
N PHE A 18 -6.19 11.90 -10.20
CA PHE A 18 -5.34 11.35 -9.14
C PHE A 18 -5.81 11.82 -7.76
N ARG A 19 -5.69 10.93 -6.77
CA ARG A 19 -6.00 11.21 -5.37
C ARG A 19 -5.01 10.50 -4.47
N ASP A 20 -4.54 11.21 -3.46
CA ASP A 20 -3.70 10.61 -2.42
C ASP A 20 -4.55 9.75 -1.49
N VAL A 21 -3.99 8.60 -1.12
CA VAL A 21 -4.63 7.66 -0.20
C VAL A 21 -3.60 7.27 0.84
N THR A 22 -3.93 7.48 2.11
CA THR A 22 -3.06 7.13 3.24
C THR A 22 -3.85 6.27 4.22
N PHE A 23 -3.29 5.13 4.58
CA PHE A 23 -3.90 4.19 5.52
C PHE A 23 -2.82 3.34 6.20
N THR A 24 -3.16 2.80 7.36
CA THR A 24 -2.31 1.86 8.10
C THR A 24 -2.58 0.44 7.63
N LEU A 25 -1.51 -0.33 7.39
CA LEU A 25 -1.62 -1.78 7.16
C LEU A 25 -1.88 -2.51 8.49
N GLN A 26 -2.34 -3.76 8.39
CA GLN A 26 -2.51 -4.62 9.57
C GLN A 26 -1.13 -4.86 10.23
N PRO A 27 -0.99 -4.67 11.55
CA PRO A 27 0.29 -4.84 12.23
C PRO A 27 0.72 -6.30 12.24
N THR A 28 2.02 -6.53 12.04
CA THR A 28 2.64 -7.86 12.15
C THR A 28 4.11 -7.71 12.53
N ASP A 29 4.62 -8.65 13.33
CA ASP A 29 6.05 -8.75 13.63
C ASP A 29 6.65 -9.85 12.76
N GLN A 30 7.60 -9.48 11.90
CA GLN A 30 8.28 -10.42 11.02
C GLN A 30 9.79 -10.19 10.98
N VAL A 31 10.52 -11.31 10.97
CA VAL A 31 11.95 -11.34 10.66
C VAL A 31 12.11 -11.75 9.21
N ILE A 32 12.80 -10.93 8.42
CA ILE A 32 13.12 -11.23 7.02
C ILE A 32 14.51 -11.89 6.96
N PRO A 33 14.61 -13.19 6.66
CA PRO A 33 15.91 -13.87 6.61
C PRO A 33 16.80 -13.33 5.50
N ALA A 34 18.11 -13.52 5.64
CA ALA A 34 19.08 -13.20 4.60
C ALA A 34 18.72 -13.90 3.26
N GLY A 35 18.87 -13.16 2.16
CA GLY A 35 18.51 -13.64 0.82
C GLY A 35 17.01 -13.57 0.48
N LYS A 36 16.15 -13.14 1.42
CA LYS A 36 14.73 -12.88 1.16
C LYS A 36 14.47 -11.41 0.86
N ARG A 37 13.29 -11.12 0.32
CA ARG A 37 12.85 -9.78 -0.09
C ARG A 37 11.43 -9.53 0.38
N ILE A 38 11.12 -8.26 0.63
CA ILE A 38 9.76 -7.78 0.84
C ILE A 38 9.18 -7.41 -0.52
N GLY A 39 8.01 -7.95 -0.85
CA GLY A 39 7.23 -7.55 -2.02
C GLY A 39 6.07 -6.66 -1.59
N PHE A 40 5.95 -5.47 -2.19
CA PHE A 40 4.81 -4.60 -2.02
C PHE A 40 3.89 -4.71 -3.24
N MET A 41 2.63 -5.07 -3.03
CA MET A 41 1.66 -5.33 -4.09
C MET A 41 0.45 -4.40 -3.93
N ILE A 42 0.07 -3.76 -5.03
CA ILE A 42 -1.14 -2.92 -5.14
C ILE A 42 -2.08 -3.58 -6.14
N PHE A 43 -3.30 -3.88 -5.72
CA PHE A 43 -4.34 -4.46 -6.57
C PHE A 43 -5.74 -4.05 -6.07
N SER A 44 -6.76 -4.24 -6.92
CA SER A 44 -8.13 -3.78 -6.63
C SER A 44 -8.97 -4.81 -5.86
N SER A 45 -9.19 -5.97 -6.48
CA SER A 45 -10.16 -6.95 -6.00
C SER A 45 -9.44 -8.15 -5.41
N ASP A 46 -9.70 -8.41 -4.14
CA ASP A 46 -9.35 -9.63 -3.43
C ASP A 46 -10.52 -10.62 -3.49
N ARG A 47 -10.21 -11.87 -3.87
CA ARG A 47 -11.19 -12.94 -4.07
C ARG A 47 -11.91 -13.30 -2.77
N GLU A 48 -11.23 -13.21 -1.64
CA GLU A 48 -11.72 -13.65 -0.33
C GLU A 48 -12.37 -12.51 0.45
N TYR A 49 -11.95 -11.25 0.21
CA TYR A 49 -12.29 -10.13 1.10
C TYR A 49 -13.02 -8.95 0.46
N THR A 50 -13.16 -8.90 -0.87
CA THR A 50 -13.82 -7.77 -1.55
C THR A 50 -14.97 -8.20 -2.45
N LEU A 51 -15.80 -7.23 -2.87
CA LEU A 51 -16.83 -7.43 -3.89
C LEU A 51 -16.20 -7.70 -5.26
N TRP A 52 -16.93 -8.43 -6.12
CA TRP A 52 -16.48 -8.80 -7.45
C TRP A 52 -17.29 -8.04 -8.50
N PRO A 53 -16.91 -6.78 -8.80
CA PRO A 53 -17.54 -6.03 -9.88
C PRO A 53 -17.21 -6.66 -11.23
N GLN A 54 -17.96 -6.28 -12.25
CA GLN A 54 -17.63 -6.63 -13.63
C GLN A 54 -16.24 -6.10 -13.99
N PRO A 55 -15.45 -6.86 -14.78
CA PRO A 55 -14.14 -6.41 -15.23
C PRO A 55 -14.24 -5.17 -16.13
N GLY A 56 -13.15 -4.40 -16.22
CA GLY A 56 -13.06 -3.24 -17.12
C GLY A 56 -12.64 -1.92 -16.46
N THR A 57 -12.46 -1.89 -15.14
CA THR A 57 -11.84 -0.74 -14.47
C THR A 57 -10.32 -0.83 -14.56
N GLU A 58 -9.70 0.24 -15.04
CA GLU A 58 -8.24 0.40 -15.05
C GLU A 58 -7.79 1.21 -13.82
N LEU A 59 -6.70 0.78 -13.19
CA LEU A 59 -6.05 1.52 -12.10
C LEU A 59 -4.69 2.02 -12.56
N THR A 60 -4.47 3.32 -12.41
CA THR A 60 -3.17 3.95 -12.62
C THR A 60 -2.59 4.36 -11.27
N VAL A 61 -1.34 3.99 -11.02
CA VAL A 61 -0.61 4.37 -9.81
C VAL A 61 0.62 5.18 -10.20
N GLU A 62 0.79 6.34 -9.60
CA GLU A 62 1.99 7.16 -9.74
C GLU A 62 3.02 6.68 -8.71
N LEU A 63 4.14 6.13 -9.17
CA LEU A 63 5.10 5.44 -8.30
C LEU A 63 6.06 6.38 -7.57
N GLY A 64 6.36 7.56 -8.12
CA GLY A 64 7.30 8.52 -7.53
C GLY A 64 6.79 9.15 -6.23
N GLY A 65 5.47 9.28 -6.09
CA GLY A 65 4.76 9.73 -4.90
C GLY A 65 4.19 8.59 -4.03
N THR A 66 4.46 7.33 -4.39
CA THR A 66 4.01 6.17 -3.60
C THR A 66 5.12 5.73 -2.64
N SER A 67 4.80 5.63 -1.35
CA SER A 67 5.74 5.22 -0.32
C SER A 67 5.16 4.18 0.64
N LEU A 68 6.02 3.30 1.15
CA LEU A 68 5.71 2.36 2.23
C LEU A 68 6.63 2.65 3.42
N THR A 69 6.02 2.94 4.58
CA THR A 69 6.76 3.15 5.84
C THR A 69 6.70 1.89 6.69
N LEU A 70 7.87 1.33 7.02
CA LEU A 70 8.00 0.13 7.85
C LEU A 70 8.68 0.47 9.18
N PRO A 71 8.08 0.14 10.34
CA PRO A 71 8.79 0.23 11.61
C PRO A 71 9.85 -0.88 11.67
N VAL A 72 11.12 -0.50 11.78
CA VAL A 72 12.25 -1.44 11.87
C VAL A 72 12.80 -1.42 13.30
N VAL A 73 12.95 -2.60 13.91
CA VAL A 73 13.63 -2.74 15.21
C VAL A 73 15.08 -2.27 15.08
N GLY A 74 15.50 -1.35 15.94
CA GLY A 74 16.82 -0.70 15.83
C GLY A 74 16.88 0.47 14.82
N GLY A 75 15.77 0.79 14.16
CA GLY A 75 15.62 1.98 13.32
C GLY A 75 16.39 1.93 12.00
N ALA A 76 16.66 3.12 11.44
CA ALA A 76 17.27 3.29 10.12
C ALA A 76 18.71 2.77 10.04
N GLU A 77 19.46 2.78 11.14
CA GLU A 77 20.83 2.24 11.16
C GLU A 77 20.85 0.72 10.96
N ALA A 78 19.96 0.01 11.66
CA ALA A 78 19.80 -1.42 11.50
C ALA A 78 19.37 -1.79 10.07
N LEU A 79 18.47 -1.00 9.47
CA LEU A 79 18.02 -1.22 8.09
C LEU A 79 19.17 -1.04 7.08
N ARG A 80 19.97 0.03 7.20
CA ARG A 80 21.14 0.26 6.33
C ARG A 80 22.14 -0.88 6.42
N ALA A 81 22.49 -1.30 7.64
CA ALA A 81 23.40 -2.41 7.88
C ALA A 81 22.89 -3.74 7.26
N ALA A 82 21.58 -4.01 7.34
CA ALA A 82 20.98 -5.23 6.80
C ALA A 82 20.85 -5.24 5.27
N THR A 83 20.79 -4.07 4.64
CA THR A 83 20.58 -3.93 3.18
C THR A 83 21.85 -3.56 2.41
N GLY A 84 22.98 -3.38 3.10
CA GLY A 84 24.25 -2.98 2.49
C GLY A 84 24.25 -1.53 1.98
N GLY A 85 23.45 -0.68 2.62
CA GLY A 85 23.37 0.76 2.34
C GLY A 85 24.49 1.56 3.00
#